data_AF-A0A452R2H9-F1
#
_entry.id   AF-A0A452R2H9-F1
#
_cell.length_a   1.000
_cell.length_b   1.000
_cell.length_c   1.000
_cell.angle_alpha   90.00
_cell.angle_beta   90.00
_cell.angle_gamma   90.00
#
_symmetry.space_group_name_H-M   'P 1'
#
loop_
_entity.id
_entity.type
_entity.pdbx_description
1 polymer ?
#
loop_
_entity_poly.entity_id
_entity_poly.type
_entity_poly.pdbx_seq_one_letter_code
_entity_poly.pdbx_strand_id
1 'polypeptide(L)'
;HPMTSQTHSQLRAASRRPRVTSHPQQHGIPIPVTPKNPWSMDENLMHISYEAGILENPKNQAPPGLYTKTQDPAKAPNSPDILEIEFKKGVPVKVTNVKDGTTHRTSLELFMYLNEVAGKHGVGRIDIVENRFIGMKSRGIYETPAGTILYHAHLDIEAFTMDREVRKIKQGLGLKFAELVYTGFWHSPECEFVRHCIAKSQERVEGKVQVSVFKGQVYILGRESPLSLYNEELVSMNVQGDYEPVDATGFININSLRLKEYHRLQSKVTAK
;
A
#
# COMPACT_ATOMS: atom_id res chain seq x y z
N HIS A 1 -15.41 -39.10 4.65
CA HIS A 1 -15.25 -37.64 4.66
C HIS A 1 -16.09 -36.92 5.76
N PRO A 2 -15.92 -37.17 7.08
CA PRO A 2 -16.63 -36.40 8.12
C PRO A 2 -15.72 -35.57 9.06
N MET A 3 -14.41 -35.47 8.82
CA MET A 3 -13.48 -34.82 9.78
C MET A 3 -13.45 -33.29 9.74
N THR A 4 -13.99 -32.64 8.71
CA THR A 4 -13.96 -31.16 8.59
C THR A 4 -15.15 -30.44 9.24
N SER A 5 -16.24 -31.15 9.60
CA SER A 5 -17.38 -30.54 10.29
C SER A 5 -17.21 -30.46 11.81
N GLN A 6 -16.37 -31.32 12.40
CA GLN A 6 -16.13 -31.35 13.86
C GLN A 6 -15.22 -30.21 14.33
N THR A 7 -14.23 -29.79 13.52
CA THR A 7 -13.30 -28.71 13.91
C THR A 7 -13.98 -27.33 13.94
N HIS A 8 -14.89 -27.05 12.99
CA HIS A 8 -15.66 -25.80 12.99
C HIS A 8 -16.73 -25.73 14.09
N SER A 9 -17.30 -26.88 14.51
CA SER A 9 -18.27 -26.90 15.61
C SER A 9 -17.59 -26.69 16.97
N GLN A 10 -16.36 -27.18 17.15
CA GLN A 10 -15.58 -26.99 18.37
C GLN A 10 -15.17 -25.52 18.61
N LEU A 11 -14.73 -24.81 17.57
CA LEU A 11 -14.37 -23.38 17.67
C LEU A 11 -15.58 -22.48 17.96
N ARG A 12 -16.75 -22.79 17.38
CA ARG A 12 -18.00 -22.06 17.70
C ARG A 12 -18.53 -22.39 19.10
N ALA A 13 -18.40 -23.63 19.56
CA ALA A 13 -18.79 -24.05 20.91
C ALA A 13 -17.85 -23.51 22.01
N ALA A 14 -16.59 -23.21 21.67
CA ALA A 14 -15.61 -22.57 22.55
C ALA A 14 -15.74 -21.04 22.65
N SER A 15 -16.70 -20.40 21.96
CA SER A 15 -16.69 -18.96 21.65
C SER A 15 -16.88 -17.98 22.83
N ARG A 16 -17.01 -18.46 24.07
CA ARG A 16 -16.91 -17.57 25.24
C ARG A 16 -15.47 -17.54 25.70
N ARG A 17 -14.77 -16.40 25.50
CA ARG A 17 -13.41 -16.12 26.03
C ARG A 17 -13.16 -16.66 27.46
N PRO A 18 -14.12 -16.61 28.42
CA PRO A 18 -13.93 -17.23 29.74
C PRO A 18 -13.76 -18.76 29.75
N ARG A 19 -14.39 -19.51 28.83
CA ARG A 19 -14.23 -20.98 28.72
C ARG A 19 -12.86 -21.38 28.19
N VAL A 20 -12.26 -20.56 27.33
CA VAL A 20 -10.93 -20.80 26.74
C VAL A 20 -9.83 -20.63 27.79
N THR A 21 -10.03 -19.83 28.83
CA THR A 21 -9.06 -19.70 29.93
C THR A 21 -9.25 -20.74 31.04
N SER A 22 -10.48 -21.18 31.30
CA SER A 22 -10.76 -22.17 32.35
C SER A 22 -10.40 -23.60 31.95
N HIS A 23 -10.55 -23.96 30.67
CA HIS A 23 -10.29 -25.34 30.21
C HIS A 23 -8.80 -25.74 30.31
N PRO A 24 -7.82 -24.94 29.87
CA PRO A 24 -6.41 -25.31 29.99
C PRO A 24 -5.94 -25.33 31.45
N GLN A 25 -6.48 -24.45 32.31
CA GLN A 25 -6.25 -24.49 33.76
C GLN A 25 -6.77 -25.79 34.40
N GLN A 26 -7.94 -26.27 33.98
CA GLN A 26 -8.51 -27.56 34.43
C GLN A 26 -7.70 -28.77 33.93
N HIS A 27 -6.91 -28.61 32.87
CA HIS A 27 -6.13 -29.70 32.25
C HIS A 27 -4.62 -29.53 32.45
N GLY A 28 -4.19 -28.63 33.37
CA GLY A 28 -2.78 -28.44 33.71
C GLY A 28 -1.91 -27.89 32.57
N ILE A 29 -2.51 -27.29 31.54
CA ILE A 29 -1.78 -26.68 30.43
C ILE A 29 -1.29 -25.30 30.89
N PRO A 30 0.03 -25.06 30.98
CA PRO A 30 0.56 -23.78 31.42
C PRO A 30 0.24 -22.68 30.40
N ILE A 31 -0.54 -21.69 30.81
CA ILE A 31 -0.80 -20.48 30.01
C ILE A 31 0.09 -19.36 30.56
N PRO A 32 0.94 -18.73 29.73
CA PRO A 32 1.62 -17.50 30.11
C PRO A 32 0.58 -16.44 30.48
N VAL A 33 0.54 -16.04 31.75
CA VAL A 33 -0.41 -15.03 32.25
C VAL A 33 0.16 -13.64 31.97
N THR A 34 0.42 -13.33 30.71
CA THR A 34 0.73 -11.96 30.32
C THR A 34 -0.52 -11.10 30.54
N PRO A 35 -0.42 -9.88 31.09
CA PRO A 35 -1.54 -8.96 31.14
C PRO A 35 -2.11 -8.83 29.73
N LYS A 36 -3.33 -9.34 29.51
CA LYS A 36 -3.92 -9.36 28.18
C LYS A 36 -4.11 -7.91 27.74
N ASN A 37 -3.36 -7.49 26.73
CA ASN A 37 -3.72 -6.30 25.98
C ASN A 37 -5.20 -6.41 25.59
N PRO A 38 -6.01 -5.34 25.73
CA PRO A 38 -7.43 -5.41 25.49
C PRO A 38 -7.78 -5.45 23.99
N TRP A 39 -6.85 -5.87 23.12
CA TRP A 39 -6.99 -6.03 21.67
C TRP A 39 -6.26 -7.30 21.21
N SER A 40 -6.66 -7.81 20.05
CA SER A 40 -5.98 -8.90 19.34
C SER A 40 -4.88 -8.32 18.45
N MET A 41 -3.81 -9.08 18.24
CA MET A 41 -2.68 -8.71 17.39
C MET A 41 -2.36 -9.84 16.41
N ASP A 42 -2.08 -9.48 15.17
CA ASP A 42 -1.47 -10.38 14.18
C ASP A 42 -0.27 -9.69 13.55
N GLU A 43 0.91 -10.30 13.68
CA GLU A 43 2.19 -9.72 13.29
C GLU A 43 2.93 -10.65 12.33
N ASN A 44 3.46 -10.06 11.26
CA ASN A 44 4.39 -10.70 10.35
C ASN A 44 5.45 -9.69 9.87
N LEU A 45 6.28 -10.08 8.91
CA LEU A 45 7.31 -9.20 8.36
C LEU A 45 6.74 -7.90 7.75
N MET A 46 5.61 -7.99 7.04
CA MET A 46 5.01 -6.89 6.29
C MET A 46 4.36 -5.86 7.20
N HIS A 47 3.60 -6.31 8.21
CA HIS A 47 2.83 -5.41 9.08
C HIS A 47 2.55 -6.01 10.46
N ILE A 48 1.96 -5.22 11.34
CA ILE A 48 1.17 -5.68 12.48
C ILE A 48 -0.22 -5.06 12.40
N SER A 49 -1.25 -5.83 12.78
CA SER A 49 -2.63 -5.39 12.86
C SER A 49 -3.15 -5.47 14.30
N TYR A 50 -4.04 -4.55 14.65
CA TYR A 50 -4.69 -4.45 15.95
C TYR A 50 -6.21 -4.34 15.77
N GLU A 51 -6.94 -5.22 16.46
CA GLU A 51 -8.41 -5.24 16.40
C GLU A 51 -9.04 -5.71 17.71
N ALA A 52 -10.37 -5.68 17.77
CA ALA A 52 -11.18 -6.13 18.91
C ALA A 52 -11.03 -5.30 20.21
N GLY A 53 -11.91 -5.59 21.17
CA GLY A 53 -11.96 -4.96 22.49
C GLY A 53 -12.12 -3.44 22.42
N ILE A 54 -11.20 -2.65 22.99
CA ILE A 54 -11.38 -1.18 23.09
C ILE A 54 -11.50 -0.48 21.71
N LEU A 55 -10.97 -1.10 20.66
CA LEU A 55 -10.96 -0.57 19.30
C LEU A 55 -12.28 -0.81 18.56
N GLU A 56 -13.14 -1.72 19.06
CA GLU A 56 -14.44 -2.05 18.44
C GLU A 56 -15.38 -0.85 18.38
N ASN A 57 -15.25 0.10 19.31
CA ASN A 57 -15.93 1.38 19.23
C ASN A 57 -15.08 2.35 18.38
N PRO A 58 -15.51 2.72 17.16
CA PRO A 58 -14.73 3.58 16.27
C PRO A 58 -14.50 4.99 16.80
N LYS A 59 -15.26 5.42 17.82
CA LYS A 59 -15.07 6.71 18.48
C LYS A 59 -13.84 6.74 19.41
N ASN A 60 -13.41 5.58 19.91
CA ASN A 60 -12.27 5.49 20.81
C ASN A 60 -10.98 5.68 20.03
N GLN A 61 -10.06 6.52 20.51
CA GLN A 61 -8.73 6.64 19.92
C GLN A 61 -7.83 5.46 20.33
N ALA A 62 -6.83 5.14 19.49
CA ALA A 62 -5.79 4.20 19.87
C ALA A 62 -5.02 4.71 21.09
N PRO A 63 -4.82 3.90 22.14
CA PRO A 63 -3.95 4.31 23.24
C PRO A 63 -2.49 4.38 22.77
N PRO A 64 -1.65 5.27 23.33
CA PRO A 64 -0.26 5.43 22.88
C PRO A 64 0.59 4.15 22.93
N GLY A 65 0.28 3.23 23.87
CA GLY A 65 0.97 1.93 24.01
C GLY A 65 0.51 0.84 23.04
N LEU A 66 -0.40 1.15 22.10
CA LEU A 66 -0.84 0.20 21.07
C LEU A 66 0.25 -0.07 20.03
N TYR A 67 0.98 0.96 19.63
CA TYR A 67 1.94 0.89 18.53
C TYR A 67 3.26 0.28 18.99
N THR A 68 3.61 -0.90 18.46
CA THR A 68 4.84 -1.63 18.81
C THR A 68 5.89 -1.59 17.71
N LYS A 69 5.49 -1.43 16.44
CA LYS A 69 6.43 -1.42 15.30
C LYS A 69 6.97 -0.04 14.95
N THR A 70 6.23 1.02 15.26
CA THR A 70 6.57 2.38 14.83
C THR A 70 6.64 3.33 16.03
N GLN A 71 7.59 4.25 15.98
CA GLN A 71 7.72 5.33 16.94
C GLN A 71 6.57 6.33 16.79
N ASP A 72 6.11 6.91 17.90
CA ASP A 72 5.22 8.07 17.84
C ASP A 72 5.85 9.18 16.98
N PRO A 73 5.20 9.65 15.88
CA PRO A 73 5.74 10.72 15.04
C PRO A 73 6.16 11.98 15.81
N ALA A 74 5.49 12.31 16.92
CA ALA A 74 5.87 13.44 17.77
C ALA A 74 7.26 13.24 18.43
N LYS A 75 7.62 12.00 18.73
CA LYS A 75 8.89 11.58 19.37
C LYS A 75 9.93 11.03 18.39
N ALA A 76 9.57 10.86 17.12
CA ALA A 76 10.48 10.43 16.07
C ALA A 76 11.65 11.44 15.88
N PRO A 77 12.78 11.05 15.27
CA PRO A 77 13.93 11.92 15.07
C PRO A 77 13.59 13.25 14.40
N ASN A 78 14.34 14.31 14.74
CA ASN A 78 14.16 15.65 14.17
C ASN A 78 14.89 15.87 12.84
N SER A 79 15.64 14.88 12.35
CA SER A 79 16.31 14.89 11.06
C SER A 79 15.76 13.76 10.17
N PRO A 80 15.45 14.02 8.89
CA PRO A 80 14.97 12.98 7.98
C PRO A 80 16.08 11.96 7.66
N ASP A 81 15.69 10.71 7.40
CA ASP A 81 16.55 9.75 6.70
C ASP A 81 16.23 9.79 5.20
N ILE A 82 17.25 9.91 4.37
CA ILE A 82 17.11 10.00 2.90
C ILE A 82 17.61 8.68 2.31
N LEU A 83 16.75 8.01 1.54
CA LEU A 83 17.02 6.71 0.96
C LEU A 83 16.95 6.80 -0.56
N GLU A 84 17.89 6.16 -1.26
CA GLU A 84 17.78 5.84 -2.67
C GLU A 84 17.36 4.37 -2.82
N ILE A 85 16.20 4.13 -3.44
CA ILE A 85 15.65 2.79 -3.66
C ILE A 85 15.70 2.50 -5.16
N GLU A 86 16.44 1.45 -5.53
CA GLU A 86 16.55 0.98 -6.91
C GLU A 86 15.55 -0.14 -7.17
N PHE A 87 14.83 -0.03 -8.29
CA PHE A 87 13.87 -1.00 -8.78
C PHE A 87 14.36 -1.64 -10.07
N LYS A 88 14.00 -2.91 -10.24
CA LYS A 88 14.15 -3.65 -11.50
C LYS A 88 12.92 -4.49 -11.74
N LYS A 89 12.32 -4.40 -12.92
CA LYS A 89 11.07 -5.10 -13.26
C LYS A 89 9.97 -4.95 -12.19
N GLY A 90 9.82 -3.75 -11.65
CA GLY A 90 8.83 -3.40 -10.62
C GLY A 90 9.15 -3.88 -9.20
N VAL A 91 10.27 -4.55 -8.96
CA VAL A 91 10.67 -5.01 -7.62
C VAL A 91 11.87 -4.22 -7.08
N PRO A 92 11.92 -3.87 -5.78
CA PRO A 92 13.08 -3.23 -5.19
C PRO A 92 14.25 -4.22 -5.14
N VAL A 93 15.42 -3.81 -5.64
CA VAL A 93 16.64 -4.63 -5.70
C VAL A 93 17.79 -4.07 -4.88
N LYS A 94 17.72 -2.80 -4.47
CA LYS A 94 18.71 -2.16 -3.61
C LYS A 94 18.09 -0.99 -2.86
N VAL A 95 18.50 -0.79 -1.62
CA VAL A 95 18.29 0.44 -0.85
C VAL A 95 19.62 0.95 -0.36
N THR A 96 19.85 2.25 -0.46
CA THR A 96 21.05 2.92 0.08
C THR A 96 20.64 4.15 0.87
N ASN A 97 21.13 4.30 2.09
CA ASN A 97 20.98 5.53 2.86
C ASN A 97 22.00 6.56 2.37
N VAL A 98 21.52 7.70 1.92
CA VAL A 98 22.33 8.74 1.28
C VAL A 98 23.29 9.39 2.28
N LYS A 99 22.97 9.39 3.58
CA LYS A 99 23.79 10.06 4.60
C LYS A 99 24.95 9.22 5.11
N ASP A 100 24.69 7.96 5.45
CA ASP A 100 25.69 7.08 6.09
C ASP A 100 26.26 6.02 5.14
N GLY A 101 25.71 5.86 3.94
CA GLY A 101 26.17 4.90 2.93
C GLY A 101 25.72 3.45 3.17
N THR A 102 24.90 3.18 4.20
CA THR A 102 24.37 1.84 4.48
C THR A 102 23.60 1.32 3.27
N THR A 103 23.93 0.12 2.79
CA THR A 103 23.35 -0.45 1.58
C THR A 103 22.92 -1.91 1.77
N HIS A 104 21.75 -2.25 1.25
CA HIS A 104 21.22 -3.62 1.25
C HIS A 104 20.73 -3.98 -0.15
N ARG A 105 21.02 -5.20 -0.59
CA ARG A 105 20.72 -5.69 -1.96
C ARG A 105 19.90 -6.96 -2.01
N THR A 106 19.80 -7.70 -0.90
CA THR A 106 18.96 -8.88 -0.83
C THR A 106 17.54 -8.47 -0.43
N SER A 107 16.53 -9.18 -0.95
CA SER A 107 15.11 -8.82 -0.79
C SER A 107 14.67 -8.78 0.68
N LEU A 108 15.17 -9.70 1.51
CA LEU A 108 14.82 -9.74 2.93
C LEU A 108 15.51 -8.62 3.72
N GLU A 109 16.82 -8.45 3.56
CA GLU A 109 17.59 -7.44 4.30
C GLU A 109 17.12 -6.03 3.96
N LEU A 110 16.89 -5.74 2.66
CA LEU A 110 16.39 -4.43 2.24
C LEU A 110 15.03 -4.15 2.87
N PHE A 111 14.15 -5.15 2.94
CA PHE A 111 12.81 -4.97 3.50
C PHE A 111 12.84 -4.78 5.02
N MET A 112 13.69 -5.53 5.71
CA MET A 112 13.92 -5.37 7.16
C MET A 112 14.51 -4.00 7.49
N TYR A 113 15.49 -3.54 6.71
CA TYR A 113 16.09 -2.21 6.87
C TYR A 113 15.05 -1.10 6.65
N LEU A 114 14.20 -1.23 5.62
CA LEU A 114 13.11 -0.28 5.41
C LEU A 114 12.11 -0.27 6.56
N ASN A 115 11.85 -1.42 7.18
CA ASN A 115 10.99 -1.50 8.37
C ASN A 115 11.62 -0.76 9.56
N GLU A 116 12.92 -0.92 9.77
CA GLU A 116 13.67 -0.24 10.81
C GLU A 116 13.61 1.29 10.63
N VAL A 117 13.97 1.79 9.44
CA VAL A 117 13.99 3.22 9.14
C VAL A 117 12.58 3.83 9.22
N ALA A 118 11.58 3.19 8.60
CA ALA A 118 10.20 3.64 8.65
C ALA A 118 9.64 3.61 10.09
N GLY A 119 9.92 2.53 10.83
CA GLY A 119 9.52 2.35 12.22
C GLY A 119 10.09 3.45 13.11
N LYS A 120 11.39 3.73 13.01
CA LYS A 120 12.09 4.83 13.70
C LYS A 120 11.42 6.20 13.46
N HIS A 121 10.90 6.43 12.27
CA HIS A 121 10.25 7.70 11.89
C HIS A 121 8.73 7.73 12.11
N GLY A 122 8.11 6.64 12.55
CA GLY A 122 6.66 6.58 12.78
C GLY A 122 5.81 6.36 11.53
N VAL A 123 6.42 5.93 10.42
CA VAL A 123 5.78 5.78 9.11
C VAL A 123 4.93 4.51 9.04
N GLY A 124 3.79 4.59 8.36
CA GLY A 124 2.97 3.43 8.00
C GLY A 124 1.85 3.10 8.99
N ARG A 125 1.48 4.05 9.85
CA ARG A 125 0.28 3.95 10.71
C ARG A 125 -0.98 4.30 9.92
N ILE A 126 -1.98 3.43 9.96
CA ILE A 126 -3.34 3.74 9.49
C ILE A 126 -4.39 3.24 10.50
N ASP A 127 -5.52 3.94 10.58
CA ASP A 127 -6.71 3.57 11.36
C ASP A 127 -7.90 3.65 10.40
N ILE A 128 -8.53 2.50 10.13
CA ILE A 128 -9.54 2.39 9.07
C ILE A 128 -10.75 1.59 9.54
N VAL A 129 -11.90 1.89 8.93
CA VAL A 129 -13.06 0.99 8.92
C VAL A 129 -13.14 0.33 7.56
N GLU A 130 -13.03 -0.99 7.54
CA GLU A 130 -13.02 -1.82 6.34
C GLU A 130 -14.27 -2.70 6.25
N ASN A 131 -14.52 -3.29 5.08
CA ASN A 131 -15.62 -4.23 4.85
C ASN A 131 -15.05 -5.63 4.75
N ARG A 132 -15.34 -6.49 5.73
CA ARG A 132 -14.98 -7.90 5.69
C ARG A 132 -15.73 -8.60 4.56
N PHE A 133 -15.12 -9.63 3.98
CA PHE A 133 -15.73 -10.41 2.91
C PHE A 133 -17.10 -11.01 3.29
N ILE A 134 -17.28 -11.35 4.57
CA ILE A 134 -18.54 -11.85 5.14
C ILE A 134 -19.62 -10.76 5.33
N GLY A 135 -19.41 -9.54 4.83
CA GLY A 135 -20.40 -8.46 4.78
C GLY A 135 -20.44 -7.52 5.99
N MET A 136 -19.61 -7.74 7.00
CA MET A 136 -19.56 -6.88 8.21
C MET A 136 -18.49 -5.80 8.09
N LYS A 137 -18.75 -4.63 8.68
CA LYS A 137 -17.72 -3.63 8.90
C LYS A 137 -16.87 -3.99 10.11
N SER A 138 -15.58 -3.68 10.02
CA SER A 138 -14.63 -3.86 11.11
C SER A 138 -13.69 -2.67 11.15
N ARG A 139 -13.26 -2.28 12.35
CA ARG A 139 -12.22 -1.29 12.53
C ARG A 139 -10.91 -2.00 12.83
N GLY A 140 -9.87 -1.65 12.09
CA GLY A 140 -8.52 -2.17 12.26
C GLY A 140 -7.51 -1.03 12.25
N ILE A 141 -6.48 -1.17 13.07
CA ILE A 141 -5.32 -0.28 13.09
C ILE A 141 -4.13 -1.08 12.61
N TYR A 142 -3.31 -0.50 11.72
CA TYR A 142 -2.19 -1.21 11.10
C TYR A 142 -0.92 -0.37 11.17
N GLU A 143 0.21 -1.07 11.33
CA GLU A 143 1.54 -0.51 11.13
C GLU A 143 2.22 -1.29 9.99
N THR A 144 2.43 -0.65 8.84
CA THR A 144 3.01 -1.26 7.63
C THR A 144 4.22 -0.46 7.13
N PRO A 145 5.35 -0.44 7.86
CA PRO A 145 6.37 0.60 7.70
C PRO A 145 7.09 0.53 6.35
N ALA A 146 7.79 -0.57 6.05
CA ALA A 146 8.47 -0.77 4.76
C ALA A 146 7.49 -0.76 3.59
N GLY A 147 6.31 -1.36 3.77
CA GLY A 147 5.28 -1.40 2.73
C GLY A 147 4.78 -0.01 2.34
N THR A 148 4.65 0.93 3.29
CA THR A 148 4.29 2.32 3.00
C THR A 148 5.37 3.04 2.19
N ILE A 149 6.65 2.88 2.52
CA ILE A 149 7.75 3.45 1.73
C ILE A 149 7.71 2.87 0.30
N LEU A 150 7.67 1.55 0.18
CA LEU A 150 7.71 0.87 -1.12
C LEU A 150 6.49 1.18 -1.97
N TYR A 151 5.31 1.36 -1.37
CA TYR A 151 4.10 1.79 -2.06
C TYR A 151 4.32 3.13 -2.77
N HIS A 152 4.80 4.14 -2.03
CA HIS A 152 5.01 5.48 -2.60
C HIS A 152 6.17 5.50 -3.62
N ALA A 153 7.28 4.81 -3.33
CA ALA A 153 8.42 4.75 -4.24
C ALA A 153 8.09 3.98 -5.53
N HIS A 154 7.36 2.86 -5.44
CA HIS A 154 6.95 2.08 -6.62
C HIS A 154 5.99 2.85 -7.51
N LEU A 155 5.00 3.54 -6.93
CA LEU A 155 4.07 4.38 -7.69
C LEU A 155 4.78 5.48 -8.49
N ASP A 156 5.86 6.03 -7.92
CA ASP A 156 6.66 7.07 -8.55
C ASP A 156 7.44 6.56 -9.76
N ILE A 157 8.20 5.47 -9.58
CA ILE A 157 9.00 4.90 -10.67
C ILE A 157 8.12 4.31 -11.77
N GLU A 158 6.97 3.74 -11.43
CA GLU A 158 5.98 3.27 -12.40
C GLU A 158 5.44 4.46 -13.23
N ALA A 159 5.09 5.59 -12.59
CA ALA A 159 4.62 6.77 -13.32
C ALA A 159 5.67 7.36 -14.26
N PHE A 160 6.95 7.23 -13.91
CA PHE A 160 8.08 7.76 -14.71
C PHE A 160 8.43 6.89 -15.92
N THR A 161 8.18 5.58 -15.85
CA THR A 161 8.63 4.59 -16.84
C THR A 161 7.50 3.95 -17.65
N MET A 162 6.24 4.16 -17.27
CA MET A 162 5.07 3.52 -17.89
C MET A 162 4.28 4.49 -18.76
N ASP A 163 3.86 4.02 -19.93
CA ASP A 163 2.95 4.75 -20.81
C ASP A 163 1.64 5.13 -20.08
N ARG A 164 1.11 6.31 -20.42
CA ARG A 164 -0.07 6.91 -19.77
C ARG A 164 -1.30 6.00 -19.84
N GLU A 165 -1.60 5.40 -20.98
CA GLU A 165 -2.80 4.58 -21.16
C GLU A 165 -2.60 3.17 -20.59
N VAL A 166 -1.41 2.60 -20.75
CA VAL A 166 -1.04 1.33 -20.09
C VAL A 166 -1.20 1.43 -18.58
N ARG A 167 -0.75 2.54 -17.97
CA ARG A 167 -0.88 2.77 -16.53
C ARG A 167 -2.34 2.78 -16.07
N LYS A 168 -3.25 3.42 -16.81
CA LYS A 168 -4.69 3.43 -16.46
C LYS A 168 -5.28 2.02 -16.44
N ILE A 169 -4.96 1.20 -17.44
CA ILE A 169 -5.41 -0.20 -17.51
C ILE A 169 -4.81 -1.00 -16.35
N LYS A 170 -3.50 -0.88 -16.13
CA LYS A 170 -2.78 -1.59 -15.05
C LYS A 170 -3.34 -1.25 -13.67
N GLN A 171 -3.71 0.00 -13.41
CA GLN A 171 -4.30 0.40 -12.13
C GLN A 171 -5.65 -0.29 -11.89
N GLY A 172 -6.48 -0.49 -12.91
CA GLY A 172 -7.69 -1.31 -12.82
C GLY A 172 -7.39 -2.76 -12.44
N LEU A 173 -6.36 -3.36 -13.05
CA LEU A 173 -5.90 -4.72 -12.68
C LEU A 173 -5.36 -4.77 -11.25
N GLY A 174 -4.64 -3.74 -10.80
CA GLY A 174 -4.13 -3.61 -9.43
C GLY A 174 -5.25 -3.55 -8.38
N LEU A 175 -6.32 -2.81 -8.66
CA LEU A 175 -7.51 -2.78 -7.79
C LEU A 175 -8.15 -4.17 -7.69
N LYS A 176 -8.31 -4.87 -8.82
CA LYS A 176 -8.88 -6.23 -8.81
C LYS A 176 -7.99 -7.23 -8.08
N PHE A 177 -6.66 -7.12 -8.26
CA PHE A 177 -5.69 -7.92 -7.51
C PHE A 177 -5.87 -7.72 -6.00
N ALA A 178 -5.92 -6.48 -5.52
CA ALA A 178 -6.09 -6.18 -4.10
C ALA A 178 -7.39 -6.77 -3.52
N GLU A 179 -8.50 -6.67 -4.26
CA GLU A 179 -9.79 -7.26 -3.87
C GLU A 179 -9.70 -8.80 -3.75
N LEU A 180 -9.11 -9.47 -4.74
CA LEU A 180 -8.96 -10.93 -4.75
C LEU A 180 -8.07 -11.42 -3.60
N VAL A 181 -6.97 -10.72 -3.33
CA VAL A 181 -6.09 -11.04 -2.20
C VAL A 181 -6.83 -10.88 -0.87
N TYR A 182 -7.52 -9.76 -0.67
CA TYR A 182 -8.26 -9.48 0.56
C TYR A 182 -9.36 -10.52 0.84
N THR A 183 -10.02 -10.99 -0.20
CA THR A 183 -11.13 -11.95 -0.11
C THR A 183 -10.67 -13.41 -0.10
N GLY A 184 -9.36 -13.68 -0.12
CA GLY A 184 -8.78 -15.02 0.02
C GLY A 184 -8.62 -15.80 -1.29
N PHE A 185 -8.79 -15.17 -2.45
CA PHE A 185 -8.72 -15.79 -3.78
C PHE A 185 -7.30 -15.72 -4.39
N TRP A 186 -6.24 -15.90 -3.60
CA TRP A 186 -4.87 -15.90 -4.13
C TRP A 186 -4.63 -17.01 -5.16
N HIS A 187 -5.13 -18.22 -4.90
CA HIS A 187 -4.94 -19.40 -5.75
C HIS A 187 -6.08 -19.60 -6.78
N SER A 188 -6.84 -18.55 -7.10
CA SER A 188 -7.89 -18.61 -8.11
C SER A 188 -7.34 -18.29 -9.52
N PRO A 189 -7.98 -18.79 -10.59
CA PRO A 189 -7.52 -18.57 -11.96
C PRO A 189 -7.54 -17.08 -12.36
N GLU A 190 -8.53 -16.31 -11.91
CA GLU A 190 -8.58 -14.88 -12.15
C GLU A 190 -7.45 -14.12 -11.46
N CYS A 191 -7.00 -14.56 -10.27
CA CYS A 191 -5.88 -13.95 -9.57
C CYS A 191 -4.54 -14.28 -10.24
N GLU A 192 -4.38 -15.51 -10.74
CA GLU A 192 -3.23 -15.91 -11.56
C GLU A 192 -3.14 -15.07 -12.85
N PHE A 193 -4.25 -14.95 -13.59
CA PHE A 193 -4.31 -14.12 -14.80
C PHE A 193 -3.94 -12.66 -14.52
N VAL A 194 -4.53 -12.06 -13.48
CA VAL A 194 -4.24 -10.68 -13.09
C VAL A 194 -2.77 -10.50 -12.72
N ARG A 195 -2.18 -11.41 -11.95
CA ARG A 195 -0.74 -11.35 -11.62
C ARG A 195 0.14 -11.44 -12.86
N HIS A 196 -0.19 -12.27 -13.83
CA HIS A 196 0.55 -12.38 -15.08
C HIS A 196 0.49 -11.06 -15.89
N CYS A 197 -0.69 -10.45 -16.01
CA CYS A 197 -0.85 -9.15 -16.67
C CYS A 197 -0.06 -8.03 -15.95
N ILE A 198 -0.10 -8.03 -14.61
CA ILE A 198 0.70 -7.08 -13.82
C ILE A 198 2.19 -7.32 -14.07
N ALA A 199 2.69 -8.55 -14.02
CA ALA A 199 4.10 -8.85 -14.28
C ALA A 199 4.55 -8.33 -15.66
N LYS A 200 3.72 -8.49 -16.69
CA LYS A 200 4.00 -7.95 -18.04
C LYS A 200 4.11 -6.43 -18.03
N SER A 201 3.25 -5.73 -17.31
CA SER A 201 3.33 -4.26 -17.20
C SER A 201 4.63 -3.77 -16.55
N GLN A 202 5.26 -4.59 -15.70
CA GLN A 202 6.42 -4.18 -14.92
C GLN A 202 7.75 -4.34 -15.66
N GLU A 203 7.78 -4.91 -16.88
CA GLU A 203 9.04 -5.24 -17.59
C GLU A 203 10.02 -4.07 -17.74
N ARG A 204 9.52 -2.83 -17.86
CA ARG A 204 10.33 -1.61 -18.01
C ARG A 204 10.35 -0.73 -16.76
N VAL A 205 9.72 -1.17 -15.68
CA VAL A 205 9.68 -0.42 -14.42
C VAL A 205 10.99 -0.65 -13.67
N GLU A 206 12.01 0.14 -14.02
CA GLU A 206 13.32 0.11 -13.40
C GLU A 206 13.91 1.51 -13.28
N GLY A 207 14.83 1.69 -12.35
CA GLY A 207 15.45 2.98 -12.04
C GLY A 207 15.49 3.21 -10.54
N LYS A 208 15.74 4.45 -10.12
CA LYS A 208 15.93 4.81 -8.72
C LYS A 208 14.97 5.91 -8.31
N VAL A 209 14.52 5.82 -7.06
CA VAL A 209 13.70 6.85 -6.41
C VAL A 209 14.37 7.27 -5.13
N GLN A 210 14.59 8.57 -4.98
CA GLN A 210 15.06 9.17 -3.73
C GLN A 210 13.86 9.57 -2.88
N VAL A 211 13.83 9.09 -1.64
CA VAL A 211 12.75 9.35 -0.69
C VAL A 211 13.29 9.89 0.63
N SER A 212 12.59 10.85 1.21
CA SER A 212 12.81 11.30 2.59
C SER A 212 11.77 10.68 3.51
N VAL A 213 12.24 10.02 4.56
CA VAL A 213 11.43 9.40 5.61
C VAL A 213 11.49 10.29 6.84
N PHE A 214 10.35 10.87 7.24
CA PHE A 214 10.33 11.88 8.29
C PHE A 214 8.96 12.01 8.97
N LYS A 215 8.95 11.95 10.31
CA LYS A 215 7.79 12.31 11.17
C LYS A 215 6.46 11.71 10.69
N GLY A 216 6.44 10.40 10.47
CA GLY A 216 5.26 9.65 10.05
C GLY A 216 4.94 9.71 8.56
N GLN A 217 5.78 10.39 7.76
CA GLN A 217 5.53 10.59 6.34
C GLN A 217 6.70 10.15 5.45
N VAL A 218 6.35 9.81 4.20
CA VAL A 218 7.29 9.55 3.09
C VAL A 218 7.14 10.66 2.05
N TYR A 219 8.26 11.26 1.65
CA TYR A 219 8.30 12.31 0.63
C TYR A 219 9.19 11.86 -0.53
N ILE A 220 8.70 11.99 -1.76
CA ILE A 220 9.53 11.75 -2.96
C ILE A 220 10.36 13.00 -3.22
N LEU A 221 11.68 12.82 -3.35
CA LEU A 221 12.62 13.91 -3.62
C LEU A 221 13.04 13.98 -5.09
N GLY A 222 13.18 12.83 -5.74
CA GLY A 222 13.64 12.75 -7.12
C GLY A 222 13.62 11.32 -7.63
N ARG A 223 13.81 11.18 -8.95
CA ARG A 223 13.87 9.88 -9.63
C ARG A 223 14.74 9.94 -10.87
N GLU A 224 15.32 8.82 -11.23
CA GLU A 224 16.06 8.63 -12.48
C GLU A 224 15.84 7.21 -13.03
N SER A 225 15.90 7.05 -14.34
CA SER A 225 15.75 5.75 -14.99
C SER A 225 16.38 5.74 -16.38
N PRO A 226 17.11 4.68 -16.76
CA PRO A 226 17.58 4.49 -18.13
C PRO A 226 16.42 4.18 -19.11
N LEU A 227 15.26 3.77 -18.60
CA LEU A 227 14.05 3.49 -19.40
C LEU A 227 12.96 4.55 -19.19
N SER A 228 13.36 5.76 -18.81
CA SER A 228 12.42 6.87 -18.64
C SER A 228 11.66 7.17 -19.92
N LEU A 229 10.37 7.49 -19.77
CA LEU A 229 9.55 8.08 -20.84
C LEU A 229 9.48 9.61 -20.74
N TYR A 230 10.13 10.19 -19.72
CA TYR A 230 10.25 11.63 -19.57
C TYR A 230 11.31 12.16 -20.51
N ASN A 231 10.94 13.15 -21.32
CA ASN A 231 11.84 13.86 -22.21
C ASN A 231 11.93 15.33 -21.77
N GLU A 232 13.04 15.69 -21.12
CA GLU A 232 13.26 17.03 -20.56
C GLU A 232 13.28 18.12 -21.64
N GLU A 233 13.84 17.84 -22.82
CA GLU A 233 13.87 18.80 -23.93
C GLU A 233 12.47 19.06 -24.49
N LEU A 234 11.65 18.01 -24.63
CA LEU A 234 10.29 18.12 -25.18
C LEU A 234 9.35 18.94 -24.28
N VAL A 235 9.52 18.85 -22.96
CA VAL A 235 8.64 19.55 -21.99
C VAL A 235 9.22 20.89 -21.53
N SER A 236 10.39 21.28 -22.03
CA SER A 236 11.06 22.51 -21.66
C SER A 236 10.25 23.73 -22.05
N MET A 237 10.21 24.73 -21.16
CA MET A 237 9.64 26.06 -21.47
C MET A 237 10.69 27.02 -22.04
N ASN A 238 11.98 26.64 -21.97
CA ASN A 238 13.10 27.47 -22.40
C ASN A 238 13.58 27.10 -23.80
N VAL A 239 13.30 25.87 -24.24
CA VAL A 239 13.70 25.32 -25.54
C VAL A 239 12.43 24.80 -26.21
N GLN A 240 12.19 25.17 -27.48
CA GLN A 240 10.97 24.79 -28.19
C GLN A 240 10.85 23.26 -28.38
N GLY A 241 11.98 22.55 -28.40
CA GLY A 241 12.02 21.10 -28.58
C GLY A 241 11.45 20.67 -29.95
N ASP A 242 10.99 19.43 -30.04
CA ASP A 242 10.36 18.81 -31.21
C ASP A 242 8.81 18.85 -31.12
N TYR A 243 8.27 19.90 -30.48
CA TYR A 243 6.82 20.05 -30.29
C TYR A 243 6.30 21.26 -31.08
N GLU A 244 5.25 21.03 -31.89
CA GLU A 244 4.57 22.07 -32.65
C GLU A 244 3.31 22.56 -31.92
N PRO A 245 3.31 23.80 -31.35
CA PRO A 245 2.18 24.28 -30.55
C PRO A 245 0.86 24.40 -31.34
N VAL A 246 0.92 24.51 -32.67
CA VAL A 246 -0.27 24.61 -33.52
C VAL A 246 -1.13 23.35 -33.46
N ASP A 247 -0.52 22.17 -33.29
CA ASP A 247 -1.23 20.90 -33.22
C ASP A 247 -2.15 20.79 -31.99
N ALA A 248 -1.78 21.46 -30.90
CA ALA A 248 -2.59 21.54 -29.68
C ALA A 248 -3.99 22.08 -29.95
N THR A 249 -4.10 23.08 -30.84
CA THR A 249 -5.37 23.72 -31.18
C THR A 249 -6.32 22.72 -31.84
N GLY A 250 -5.83 21.96 -32.83
CA GLY A 250 -6.60 20.90 -33.48
C GLY A 250 -7.02 19.81 -32.49
N PHE A 251 -6.09 19.35 -31.66
CA PHE A 251 -6.34 18.35 -30.63
C PHE A 251 -7.44 18.78 -29.64
N ILE A 252 -7.37 20.01 -29.13
CA ILE A 252 -8.38 20.56 -28.21
C ILE A 252 -9.74 20.67 -28.90
N ASN A 253 -9.77 21.17 -30.15
CA ASN A 253 -11.01 21.32 -30.91
C ASN A 253 -11.73 19.98 -31.08
N ILE A 254 -11.01 18.93 -31.47
CA ILE A 254 -11.56 17.57 -31.65
C ILE A 254 -12.05 17.00 -30.31
N ASN A 255 -11.26 17.11 -29.23
CA ASN A 255 -11.68 16.61 -27.91
C ASN A 255 -12.91 17.35 -27.38
N SER A 256 -13.02 18.65 -27.65
CA SER A 256 -14.16 19.48 -27.24
C SER A 256 -15.45 19.16 -27.99
N LEU A 257 -15.37 18.55 -29.18
CA LEU A 257 -16.52 18.33 -30.06
C LEU A 257 -17.65 17.58 -29.34
N ARG A 258 -17.33 16.45 -28.70
CA ARG A 258 -18.33 15.66 -27.96
C ARG A 258 -18.96 16.43 -26.79
N LEU A 259 -18.19 17.33 -26.17
CA LEU A 259 -18.65 18.13 -25.03
C LEU A 259 -19.60 19.25 -25.49
N LYS A 260 -19.26 19.91 -26.61
CA LYS A 260 -20.09 20.92 -27.26
C LYS A 260 -21.44 20.34 -27.69
N GLU A 261 -21.44 19.16 -28.32
CA GLU A 261 -22.66 18.50 -28.76
C GLU A 261 -23.53 18.02 -27.59
N TYR A 262 -22.92 17.47 -26.53
CA TYR A 262 -23.64 17.12 -25.31
C TYR A 262 -24.36 18.34 -24.72
N HIS A 263 -23.67 19.47 -24.58
CA HIS A 263 -24.27 20.69 -24.06
C HIS A 263 -25.39 21.21 -24.96
N ARG A 264 -25.17 21.27 -26.29
CA ARG A 264 -26.17 21.70 -27.27
C ARG A 264 -27.48 20.91 -27.16
N LEU A 265 -27.42 19.62 -26.88
CA LEU A 265 -28.61 18.78 -26.66
C LEU A 265 -29.32 19.13 -25.35
N GLN A 266 -28.58 19.33 -24.25
CA GLN A 266 -29.17 19.70 -22.96
C GLN A 266 -29.85 21.07 -22.99
N SER A 267 -29.24 22.08 -23.61
CA SER A 267 -29.80 23.44 -23.71
C SER A 267 -31.12 23.50 -24.49
N LYS A 268 -31.34 22.58 -25.43
CA LYS A 268 -32.62 22.46 -26.16
C LYS A 268 -33.74 21.81 -25.33
N VAL A 269 -33.39 21.01 -24.32
CA VAL A 269 -34.34 20.39 -23.40
C VAL A 269 -34.80 21.40 -22.34
N THR A 270 -33.90 22.27 -21.86
CA THR A 270 -34.23 23.30 -20.84
C THR A 270 -35.02 24.49 -21.42
N ALA A 271 -34.99 24.70 -22.74
CA ALA A 271 -35.72 25.77 -23.42
C ALA A 271 -37.14 25.38 -23.85
N LYS A 272 -37.61 24.17 -23.52
CA LYS A 272 -38.99 23.70 -23.69
C LYS A 272 -39.66 23.56 -22.34
#